data_AF-C7DD57-F1
#
_entry.id   AF-C7DD57-F1
#
_cell.length_a   1.000
_cell.length_b   1.000
_cell.length_c   1.000
_cell.angle_alpha   90.00
_cell.angle_beta   90.00
_cell.angle_gamma   90.00
#
_symmetry.space_group_name_H-M   'P 1'
#
loop_
_entity.id
_entity.type
_entity.pdbx_description
1 polymer ?
#
loop_
_entity_poly.entity_id
_entity_poly.type
_entity_poly.pdbx_seq_one_letter_code
_entity_poly.pdbx_strand_id
1 'polypeptide(L)'
;MTTHFPRYFKFILIIAAWQTYRVVGAVGWGDLHLSGGDVFPNAWVIPLWQDTATGLLAPLIVFMMAKRPSVLSYALGVSFFIFGIVDFTNGLVVEALYPANVPSNAPSSALTAWLVFNMVLEIVALAFLLTPNIRRYFTEADG
;
A
#
# COMPACT_ATOMS: atom_id res chain seq x y z
N MET A 1 2.03 -24.09 20.80
CA MET A 1 3.32 -23.44 20.44
C MET A 1 3.19 -21.95 20.71
N THR A 2 4.04 -21.38 21.57
CA THR A 2 4.16 -19.92 21.71
C THR A 2 4.85 -19.39 20.46
N THR A 3 4.06 -19.00 19.46
CA THR A 3 4.57 -18.43 18.21
C THR A 3 5.14 -17.04 18.50
N HIS A 4 6.43 -16.99 18.86
CA HIS A 4 7.15 -15.72 18.89
C HIS A 4 7.19 -15.16 17.47
N PHE A 5 6.63 -13.96 17.28
CA PHE A 5 6.71 -13.28 16.00
C PHE A 5 8.17 -13.07 15.60
N PRO A 6 8.56 -13.36 14.35
CA PRO A 6 9.89 -13.07 13.87
C PRO A 6 10.23 -11.58 14.01
N ARG A 7 11.52 -11.27 14.17
CA ARG A 7 12.07 -9.95 14.54
C ARG A 7 11.57 -8.76 13.68
N TYR A 8 11.10 -9.01 12.46
CA TYR A 8 10.59 -7.98 11.55
C TYR A 8 9.10 -8.06 11.23
N PHE A 9 8.41 -9.11 11.71
CA PHE A 9 7.02 -9.35 11.34
C PHE A 9 6.08 -8.24 11.83
N LYS A 10 6.33 -7.69 13.03
CA LYS A 10 5.58 -6.55 13.54
C LYS A 10 5.71 -5.32 12.65
N PHE A 11 6.88 -5.07 12.08
CA PHE A 11 7.09 -3.95 11.17
C PHE A 11 6.31 -4.14 9.86
N ILE A 12 6.29 -5.36 9.31
CA ILE A 12 5.49 -5.69 8.13
C ILE A 12 3.99 -5.42 8.41
N LEU A 13 3.50 -5.85 9.58
CA LEU A 13 2.10 -5.62 9.97
C LEU A 13 1.78 -4.14 10.17
N ILE A 14 2.70 -3.35 10.74
CA ILE A 14 2.53 -1.90 10.90
C ILE A 14 2.46 -1.23 9.54
N ILE A 15 3.34 -1.59 8.61
CA ILE A 15 3.33 -1.03 7.25
C ILE A 15 2.05 -1.43 6.52
N ALA A 16 1.62 -2.69 6.60
CA ALA A 16 0.35 -3.13 6.01
C ALA A 16 -0.84 -2.38 6.63
N ALA A 17 -0.89 -2.22 7.95
CA ALA A 17 -1.95 -1.48 8.63
C ALA A 17 -1.96 0.00 8.24
N TRP A 18 -0.78 0.60 8.08
CA TRP A 18 -0.63 1.98 7.62
C TRP A 18 -1.35 2.21 6.29
N GLN A 19 -1.29 1.25 5.34
CA GLN A 19 -1.95 1.36 4.03
C GLN A 19 -3.47 1.59 4.10
N THR A 20 -4.12 1.38 5.25
CA THR A 20 -5.53 1.75 5.47
C THR A 20 -5.81 3.23 5.20
N TYR A 21 -4.82 4.13 5.36
CA TYR A 21 -5.00 5.56 5.05
C TYR A 21 -5.48 5.79 3.61
N ARG A 22 -5.17 4.87 2.69
CA ARG A 22 -5.46 4.96 1.26
C ARG A 22 -6.95 4.82 0.94
N VAL A 23 -7.78 4.45 1.92
CA VAL A 23 -9.25 4.47 1.77
C VAL A 23 -9.76 5.86 1.38
N VAL A 24 -9.03 6.92 1.75
CA VAL A 24 -9.34 8.32 1.44
C VAL A 24 -9.03 8.69 -0.03
N GLY A 25 -8.60 7.75 -0.87
CA GLY A 25 -8.39 7.94 -2.32
C GLY A 25 -9.67 8.38 -3.06
N ALA A 26 -10.25 7.53 -3.89
CA ALA A 26 -11.47 7.86 -4.63
C ALA A 26 -12.66 8.31 -3.74
N VAL A 27 -12.71 7.89 -2.47
CA VAL A 27 -13.79 8.29 -1.52
C VAL A 27 -13.59 9.71 -0.97
N GLY A 28 -12.35 10.19 -0.85
CA GLY A 28 -12.05 11.52 -0.31
C GLY A 28 -12.16 12.65 -1.32
N TRP A 29 -12.20 12.33 -2.62
CA TRP A 29 -12.11 13.30 -3.71
C TRP A 29 -13.31 13.16 -4.66
N GLY A 30 -14.44 13.74 -4.25
CA GLY A 30 -15.71 13.73 -4.99
C GLY A 30 -15.71 14.51 -6.30
N ASP A 31 -14.71 15.36 -6.54
CA ASP A 31 -14.60 16.24 -7.72
C ASP A 31 -13.82 15.60 -8.89
N LEU A 32 -13.70 14.27 -8.95
CA LEU A 32 -13.18 13.56 -10.13
C LEU A 32 -14.23 13.63 -11.27
N HIS A 33 -14.40 14.81 -11.85
CA HIS A 33 -15.19 15.00 -13.07
C HIS A 33 -14.43 14.37 -14.25
N LEU A 34 -15.14 13.74 -15.19
CA LEU A 34 -14.58 13.23 -16.46
C LEU A 34 -13.97 14.32 -17.37
N SER A 35 -13.86 15.57 -16.89
CA SER A 35 -13.38 16.76 -17.59
C SER A 35 -12.19 17.47 -16.92
N GLY A 36 -11.58 16.87 -15.89
CA GLY A 36 -10.50 17.46 -15.09
C GLY A 36 -11.04 18.03 -13.79
N GLY A 37 -10.70 17.41 -12.66
CA GLY A 37 -11.05 17.91 -11.33
C GLY A 37 -10.14 19.05 -10.89
N ASP A 38 -10.58 19.80 -9.87
CA ASP A 38 -9.88 21.00 -9.40
C ASP A 38 -8.49 20.70 -8.80
N VAL A 39 -8.35 19.54 -8.13
CA VAL A 39 -7.12 19.12 -7.45
C VAL A 39 -6.37 18.03 -8.23
N PHE A 40 -7.10 17.07 -8.80
CA PHE A 40 -6.52 15.93 -9.50
C PHE A 40 -7.03 15.86 -10.94
N PRO A 41 -6.13 15.91 -11.96
CA PRO A 41 -6.49 15.62 -13.35
C PRO A 41 -7.11 14.24 -13.52
N ASN A 42 -7.89 14.01 -14.59
CA ASN A 42 -8.54 12.71 -14.86
C ASN A 42 -7.61 11.50 -14.85
N ALA A 43 -6.33 11.70 -15.18
CA ALA A 43 -5.32 10.64 -15.15
C ALA A 43 -5.18 10.00 -13.75
N TRP A 44 -5.57 10.70 -12.68
CA TRP A 44 -5.55 10.23 -11.30
C TRP A 44 -6.70 9.29 -10.92
N VAL A 45 -7.72 9.13 -11.76
CA VAL A 45 -8.85 8.24 -11.47
C VAL A 45 -8.35 6.83 -11.15
N ILE A 46 -7.45 6.29 -11.97
CA ILE A 46 -6.93 4.93 -11.78
C ILE A 46 -6.14 4.82 -10.45
N PRO A 47 -5.08 5.62 -10.19
CA PRO A 47 -4.37 5.59 -8.91
C PRO A 47 -5.28 5.75 -7.69
N LEU A 48 -6.25 6.67 -7.73
CA LEU A 48 -7.12 6.94 -6.58
C LEU A 48 -8.08 5.78 -6.27
N TRP A 49 -8.57 5.07 -7.30
CA TRP A 49 -9.37 3.86 -7.10
C TRP A 49 -8.53 2.67 -6.63
N GLN A 50 -7.31 2.52 -7.14
CA GLN A 50 -6.38 1.49 -6.67
C GLN A 50 -6.00 1.74 -5.19
N ASP A 51 -5.79 3.00 -4.80
CA ASP A 51 -5.58 3.43 -3.42
C ASP A 51 -6.76 3.00 -2.53
N THR A 52 -7.98 3.33 -2.92
CA THR A 52 -9.18 2.96 -2.15
C THR A 52 -9.31 1.45 -2.00
N ALA A 53 -9.15 0.70 -3.08
CA ALA A 53 -9.21 -0.77 -3.03
C ALA A 53 -8.14 -1.34 -2.09
N THR A 54 -6.90 -0.84 -2.19
CA THR A 54 -5.78 -1.27 -1.34
C THR A 54 -6.03 -0.92 0.12
N GLY A 55 -6.50 0.29 0.40
CA GLY A 55 -6.82 0.75 1.76
C GLY A 55 -7.95 -0.05 2.42
N LEU A 56 -8.96 -0.46 1.65
CA LEU A 56 -10.03 -1.34 2.14
C LEU A 56 -9.55 -2.78 2.40
N LEU A 57 -8.60 -3.28 1.60
CA LEU A 57 -8.04 -4.62 1.76
C LEU A 57 -6.99 -4.70 2.87
N ALA A 58 -6.34 -3.59 3.21
CA ALA A 58 -5.26 -3.54 4.20
C ALA A 58 -5.61 -4.20 5.56
N PRO A 59 -6.77 -3.91 6.20
CA PRO A 59 -7.15 -4.58 7.46
C PRO A 59 -7.32 -6.09 7.33
N LEU A 60 -7.85 -6.57 6.19
CA LEU A 60 -8.02 -7.99 5.92
C LEU A 60 -6.66 -8.68 5.78
N ILE A 61 -5.73 -8.07 5.06
CA ILE A 61 -4.37 -8.60 4.90
C ILE A 61 -3.64 -8.67 6.24
N VAL A 62 -3.73 -7.61 7.06
CA VAL A 62 -3.18 -7.59 8.42
C VAL A 62 -3.78 -8.72 9.26
N PHE A 63 -5.10 -8.91 9.22
CA PHE A 63 -5.77 -9.98 9.95
C PHE A 63 -5.29 -11.36 9.49
N MET A 64 -5.26 -11.62 8.19
CA MET A 64 -4.82 -12.90 7.61
C MET A 64 -3.39 -13.22 8.03
N MET A 65 -2.47 -12.25 7.89
CA MET A 65 -1.08 -12.43 8.27
C MET A 65 -0.90 -12.63 9.78
N ALA A 66 -1.58 -11.84 10.62
CA ALA A 66 -1.37 -11.85 12.07
C ALA A 66 -2.10 -12.99 12.81
N LYS A 67 -3.24 -13.46 12.30
CA LYS A 67 -4.12 -14.41 13.00
C LYS A 67 -4.29 -15.75 12.30
N ARG A 68 -3.97 -15.83 11.00
CA ARG A 68 -4.11 -17.05 10.20
C ARG A 68 -2.83 -17.33 9.41
N PRO A 69 -1.68 -17.55 10.06
CA PRO A 69 -0.46 -17.87 9.33
C PRO A 69 -0.66 -19.15 8.52
N SER A 70 -0.49 -19.03 7.21
CA SER A 70 -0.56 -20.10 6.22
C SER A 70 0.19 -19.67 4.96
N VAL A 71 0.45 -20.60 4.06
CA VAL A 71 1.00 -20.33 2.72
C VAL A 71 0.10 -19.36 1.94
N LEU A 72 -1.22 -19.47 2.11
CA LEU A 72 -2.16 -18.54 1.49
C LEU A 72 -2.00 -17.12 2.05
N SER A 73 -1.96 -16.96 3.38
CA SER A 73 -1.77 -15.65 4.00
C SER A 73 -0.44 -15.01 3.62
N TYR A 74 0.60 -15.81 3.44
CA TYR A 74 1.87 -15.36 2.90
C TYR A 74 1.76 -14.86 1.46
N ALA A 75 1.17 -15.66 0.57
CA ALA A 75 0.99 -15.31 -0.83
C ALA A 75 0.14 -14.03 -1.00
N LEU A 76 -0.92 -13.89 -0.19
CA LEU A 76 -1.75 -12.69 -0.14
C LEU A 76 -0.94 -11.47 0.34
N GLY A 77 -0.14 -11.61 1.39
CA GLY A 77 0.76 -10.54 1.86
C GLY A 77 1.76 -10.11 0.79
N VAL A 78 2.43 -11.06 0.13
CA VAL A 78 3.38 -10.77 -0.95
C VAL A 78 2.69 -10.04 -2.10
N SER A 79 1.53 -10.54 -2.51
CA SER A 79 0.75 -9.94 -3.60
C SER A 79 0.29 -8.52 -3.25
N PHE A 80 -0.11 -8.29 -1.99
CA PHE A 80 -0.53 -6.97 -1.50
C PHE A 80 0.60 -5.94 -1.61
N PHE A 81 1.81 -6.24 -1.13
CA PHE A 81 2.95 -5.32 -1.23
C PHE A 81 3.41 -5.10 -2.68
N ILE A 82 3.40 -6.14 -3.52
CA ILE A 82 3.72 -5.99 -4.96
C ILE A 82 2.70 -5.08 -5.65
N PHE A 83 1.41 -5.26 -5.37
CA PHE A 83 0.37 -4.39 -5.93
C PHE A 83 0.55 -2.96 -5.45
N GLY A 84 0.85 -2.73 -4.16
CA GLY A 84 1.16 -1.42 -3.62
C GLY A 84 2.33 -0.72 -4.34
N ILE A 85 3.41 -1.45 -4.64
CA ILE A 85 4.55 -0.92 -5.41
C ILE A 85 4.14 -0.49 -6.82
N VAL A 86 3.38 -1.33 -7.53
CA VAL A 86 2.89 -1.01 -8.88
C VAL A 86 1.99 0.21 -8.84
N ASP A 87 1.12 0.30 -7.84
CA ASP A 87 0.19 1.42 -7.68
C ASP A 87 0.92 2.74 -7.40
N PHE A 88 1.87 2.78 -6.45
CA PHE A 88 2.69 3.97 -6.24
C PHE A 88 3.55 4.34 -7.45
N THR A 89 4.01 3.36 -8.22
CA THR A 89 4.73 3.61 -9.48
C THR A 89 3.79 4.29 -10.49
N ASN A 90 2.55 3.82 -10.62
CA ASN A 90 1.55 4.47 -11.46
C ASN A 90 1.26 5.90 -10.98
N GLY A 91 1.08 6.10 -9.67
CA GLY A 91 0.89 7.43 -9.09
C GLY A 91 2.06 8.37 -9.40
N LEU A 92 3.30 7.91 -9.31
CA LEU A 92 4.48 8.71 -9.66
C LEU A 92 4.55 9.07 -11.15
N VAL A 93 4.21 8.13 -12.03
CA VAL A 93 4.13 8.38 -13.48
C VAL A 93 3.03 9.39 -13.79
N VAL A 94 1.87 9.25 -13.17
CA VAL A 94 0.74 10.18 -13.35
C VAL A 94 1.11 11.56 -12.81
N GLU A 95 1.71 11.68 -11.63
CA GLU A 95 2.17 12.97 -11.08
C GLU A 95 3.23 13.64 -11.97
N ALA A 96 4.14 12.86 -12.57
CA ALA A 96 5.17 13.42 -13.45
C ALA A 96 4.61 13.95 -14.78
N LEU A 97 3.55 13.35 -15.31
CA LEU A 97 2.95 13.70 -16.60
C LEU A 97 1.74 14.64 -16.48
N TYR A 98 0.99 14.51 -15.38
CA TYR A 98 -0.27 15.18 -15.08
C TYR A 98 -0.29 15.58 -13.59
N PRO A 99 0.55 16.55 -13.18
CA PRO A 99 0.73 16.90 -11.79
C PRO A 99 -0.57 17.36 -11.13
N ALA A 100 -0.76 16.99 -9.87
CA ALA A 100 -1.88 17.46 -9.07
C ALA A 100 -1.76 18.96 -8.77
N ASN A 101 -2.90 19.64 -8.78
CA ASN A 101 -3.02 21.04 -8.39
C ASN A 101 -3.17 21.13 -6.86
N VAL A 102 -2.10 20.79 -6.15
CA VAL A 102 -2.06 20.80 -4.69
C VAL A 102 -2.26 22.23 -4.17
N PRO A 103 -3.03 22.46 -3.08
CA PRO A 103 -3.23 23.80 -2.52
C PRO A 103 -1.93 24.57 -2.27
N SER A 104 -1.96 25.89 -2.47
CA SER A 104 -0.78 26.78 -2.48
C SER A 104 0.05 26.83 -1.18
N ASN A 105 -0.46 26.26 -0.09
CA ASN A 105 0.22 26.14 1.20
C ASN A 105 1.10 24.89 1.33
N ALA A 106 1.08 23.97 0.37
CA ALA A 106 1.93 22.78 0.34
C ALA A 106 3.09 22.96 -0.65
N PRO A 107 4.30 22.46 -0.33
CA PRO A 107 5.39 22.38 -1.31
C PRO A 107 4.96 21.57 -2.54
N SER A 108 5.35 21.99 -3.75
CA SER A 108 5.02 21.28 -4.99
C SER A 108 5.57 19.85 -5.06
N SER A 109 6.57 19.52 -4.23
CA SER A 109 7.14 18.18 -4.11
C SER A 109 6.44 17.30 -3.06
N ALA A 110 5.46 17.82 -2.33
CA ALA A 110 4.86 17.11 -1.20
C ALA A 110 4.19 15.79 -1.61
N LEU A 111 3.43 15.81 -2.72
CA LEU A 111 2.76 14.61 -3.23
C LEU A 111 3.77 13.59 -3.76
N THR A 112 4.74 14.01 -4.56
CA THR A 112 5.83 13.14 -5.02
C THR A 112 6.60 12.52 -3.86
N ALA A 113 6.96 13.31 -2.84
CA ALA A 113 7.64 12.81 -1.65
C ALA A 113 6.80 11.80 -0.88
N TRP A 114 5.48 12.04 -0.77
CA TRP A 114 4.54 11.11 -0.15
C TRP A 114 4.47 9.78 -0.91
N LEU A 115 4.34 9.82 -2.24
CA LEU A 115 4.30 8.63 -3.10
C LEU A 115 5.61 7.83 -3.00
N VAL A 116 6.77 8.50 -3.08
CA VAL A 116 8.09 7.85 -2.94
C VAL A 116 8.24 7.22 -1.56
N PHE A 117 7.88 7.95 -0.50
CA PHE A 117 7.98 7.45 0.87
C PHE A 117 7.17 6.16 1.05
N ASN A 118 5.92 6.16 0.61
CA ASN A 118 5.07 4.97 0.75
C ASN A 118 5.53 3.82 -0.16
N MET A 119 6.01 4.11 -1.38
CA MET A 119 6.63 3.10 -2.24
C MET A 119 7.83 2.43 -1.54
N VAL A 120 8.69 3.21 -0.87
CA VAL A 120 9.81 2.67 -0.11
C VAL A 120 9.32 1.79 1.04
N LEU A 121 8.26 2.19 1.75
CA LEU A 121 7.66 1.34 2.79
C LEU A 121 7.17 0.00 2.24
N GLU A 122 6.48 -0.01 1.10
CA GLU A 122 6.01 -1.24 0.44
C GLU A 122 7.19 -2.15 0.06
N ILE A 123 8.26 -1.58 -0.53
CA ILE A 123 9.49 -2.31 -0.89
C ILE A 123 10.16 -2.90 0.35
N VAL A 124 10.29 -2.12 1.42
CA VAL A 124 10.92 -2.56 2.67
C VAL A 124 10.11 -3.71 3.30
N ALA A 125 8.78 -3.59 3.34
CA ALA A 125 7.92 -4.63 3.87
C ALA A 125 8.00 -5.91 3.03
N LEU A 126 7.98 -5.80 1.70
CA LEU A 126 8.17 -6.94 0.80
C LEU A 126 9.54 -7.59 1.01
N ALA A 127 10.62 -6.81 1.09
CA ALA A 127 11.96 -7.32 1.32
C ALA A 127 12.05 -8.11 2.64
N PHE A 128 11.43 -7.60 3.72
CA PHE A 128 11.33 -8.35 4.98
C PHE A 128 10.47 -9.60 4.87
N LEU A 129 9.35 -9.55 4.15
CA LEU A 129 8.45 -10.68 3.93
C LEU A 129 9.15 -11.82 3.16
N LEU A 130 10.06 -11.49 2.26
CA LEU A 130 10.86 -12.47 1.49
C LEU A 130 12.03 -13.08 2.29
N THR A 131 12.30 -12.61 3.52
CA THR A 131 13.35 -13.21 4.34
C THR A 131 13.02 -14.66 4.72
N PRO A 132 14.03 -15.55 4.82
CA PRO A 132 13.79 -16.97 5.12
C PRO A 132 13.01 -17.21 6.41
N ASN A 133 13.25 -16.39 7.45
CA ASN A 133 12.60 -16.51 8.74
C ASN A 133 11.09 -16.23 8.67
N ILE A 134 10.68 -15.24 7.89
CA ILE A 134 9.26 -14.89 7.74
C ILE A 134 8.56 -15.93 6.86
N ARG A 135 9.19 -16.34 5.74
CA ARG A 135 8.64 -17.39 4.88
C ARG A 135 8.40 -18.68 5.65
N ARG A 136 9.38 -19.13 6.45
CA ARG A 136 9.25 -20.33 7.28
C ARG A 136 8.09 -20.25 8.26
N TYR A 137 7.92 -19.09 8.92
CA TYR A 137 6.80 -18.86 9.84
C TYR A 137 5.42 -19.15 9.19
N PHE A 138 5.26 -18.85 7.92
CA PHE A 138 4.01 -19.11 7.19
C PHE A 138 3.92 -20.52 6.61
N THR A 139 5.02 -21.09 6.11
CA THR A 139 5.02 -22.42 5.49
C THR A 139 4.96 -23.55 6.52
N GLU A 140 5.56 -23.36 7.70
CA GLU A 140 5.56 -24.34 8.80
C GLU A 140 4.25 -24.29 9.61
N ALA A 141 3.40 -23.29 9.38
CA ALA A 141 2.09 -23.19 10.05
C ALA A 141 1.03 -24.11 9.44
N ASP A 142 1.24 -24.59 8.20
CA ASP A 142 0.35 -25.51 7.49
C ASP A 142 0.77 -27.00 7.59
N GLY A 143 1.87 -27.31 8.29
CA GLY A 143 2.41 -28.67 8.46
C GLY A 143 2.45 -29.10 9.93
#